data_AF-A0A3M7MPM0-F1
#
_entry.id   AF-A0A3M7MPM0-F1
#
_cell.length_a   1.000
_cell.length_b   1.000
_cell.length_c   1.000
_cell.angle_alpha   90.00
_cell.angle_beta   90.00
_cell.angle_gamma   90.00
#
_symmetry.space_group_name_H-M   'P 1'
#
loop_
_entity.id
_entity.type
_entity.pdbx_description
1 polymer ?
#
loop_
_entity_poly.entity_id
_entity_poly.type
_entity_poly.pdbx_seq_one_letter_code
_entity_poly.pdbx_strand_id
1 'polypeptide(L)'
;MLDIDALIVLRAAQAVVALITMSILASVASTYNSLSTCPSSIAFLVFTSVWTLLVVLPFTVAAPRYFPKLAHPYAMVVAESTTTILYFCGFIAVANFIRTLDVCRGLACHSAIAGTVFSAFEW
;
A
#
# COMPACT_ATOMS: atom_id res chain seq x y z
N MET A 1 -20.49 4.09 -26.64
CA MET A 1 -19.99 5.25 -25.88
C MET A 1 -19.31 4.64 -24.66
N LEU A 2 -18.01 4.90 -24.48
CA LEU A 2 -17.14 4.15 -23.57
C LEU A 2 -17.63 4.19 -22.11
N ASP A 3 -18.42 3.20 -21.70
CA ASP A 3 -18.56 2.83 -20.29
C ASP A 3 -17.25 2.16 -19.90
N ILE A 4 -16.22 2.96 -19.60
CA ILE A 4 -15.10 2.44 -18.81
C ILE A 4 -15.74 2.03 -17.49
N ASP A 5 -15.91 0.71 -17.28
CA ASP A 5 -16.47 0.17 -16.06
C ASP A 5 -15.81 0.88 -14.88
N ALA A 6 -16.59 1.62 -14.08
CA ALA A 6 -16.08 2.43 -12.98
C ALA A 6 -15.14 1.63 -12.04
N LEU A 7 -15.36 0.32 -12.00
CA LEU A 7 -14.51 -0.66 -11.33
C LEU A 7 -13.05 -0.66 -11.84
N ILE A 8 -12.82 -0.65 -13.15
CA ILE A 8 -11.46 -0.65 -13.73
C ILE A 8 -10.72 0.64 -13.37
N VAL A 9 -11.41 1.78 -13.39
CA VAL A 9 -10.83 3.06 -12.96
C VAL A 9 -10.42 3.01 -11.48
N LEU A 10 -11.28 2.46 -10.63
CA LEU A 10 -10.98 2.30 -9.21
C LEU A 10 -9.74 1.42 -8.99
N ARG A 11 -9.63 0.29 -9.70
CA ARG A 11 -8.45 -0.60 -9.60
C ARG A 11 -7.18 0.04 -10.12
N ALA A 12 -7.27 0.80 -11.22
CA ALA A 12 -6.14 1.55 -11.73
C ALA A 12 -5.67 2.62 -10.73
N ALA A 13 -6.60 3.34 -10.11
CA ALA A 13 -6.28 4.30 -9.06
C ALA A 13 -5.60 3.62 -7.85
N GLN A 14 -6.16 2.50 -7.38
CA GLN A 14 -5.56 1.69 -6.31
C GLN A 14 -4.13 1.25 -6.66
N ALA A 15 -3.88 0.80 -7.90
CA ALA A 15 -2.54 0.42 -8.35
C ALA A 15 -1.55 1.60 -8.38
N VAL A 16 -2.01 2.78 -8.82
CA VAL A 16 -1.16 3.97 -8.86
C VAL A 16 -0.80 4.43 -7.45
N VAL A 17 -1.77 4.47 -6.53
CA VAL A 17 -1.51 4.86 -5.14
C VAL A 17 -0.57 3.85 -4.48
N ALA A 18 -0.76 2.54 -4.72
CA ALA A 18 0.14 1.48 -4.25
C ALA A 18 1.59 1.66 -4.71
N LEU A 19 1.77 2.01 -5.98
CA LEU A 19 3.10 2.26 -6.55
C LEU A 19 3.75 3.50 -5.94
N ILE A 20 2.97 4.56 -5.73
CA ILE A 20 3.45 5.79 -5.10
C ILE A 20 3.87 5.51 -3.65
N THR A 21 3.02 4.82 -2.87
CA THR A 21 3.32 4.47 -1.47
C THR A 21 4.57 3.61 -1.38
N MET A 22 4.69 2.58 -2.21
CA MET A 22 5.87 1.73 -2.29
C MET A 22 7.13 2.52 -2.62
N SER A 23 7.08 3.38 -3.66
CA SER A 23 8.25 4.14 -4.12
C SER A 23 8.75 5.12 -3.07
N ILE A 24 7.83 5.86 -2.42
CA ILE A 24 8.18 6.81 -1.37
C ILE A 24 8.77 6.07 -0.16
N LEU A 25 8.11 5.03 0.34
CA LEU A 25 8.56 4.31 1.52
C LEU A 25 9.85 3.51 1.27
N ALA A 26 10.08 3.03 0.05
CA ALA A 26 11.35 2.42 -0.35
C ALA A 26 12.51 3.44 -0.30
N SER A 27 12.28 4.69 -0.73
CA SER A 27 13.29 5.75 -0.61
C SER A 27 13.64 6.07 0.85
N VAL A 28 12.62 6.06 1.72
CA VAL A 28 12.80 6.24 3.17
C VAL A 28 13.59 5.06 3.74
N ALA A 29 13.20 3.83 3.42
CA ALA A 29 13.90 2.62 3.85
C ALA A 29 15.37 2.62 3.42
N SER A 30 15.68 2.97 2.17
CA SER A 30 17.06 3.07 1.69
C SER A 30 17.90 4.07 2.50
N THR A 31 17.29 5.21 2.83
CA THR A 31 17.94 6.23 3.66
C THR A 31 18.21 5.69 5.07
N TYR A 32 17.21 5.07 5.71
CA TYR A 32 17.41 4.48 7.04
C TYR A 32 18.46 3.38 7.02
N ASN A 33 18.47 2.49 6.03
CA ASN A 33 19.43 1.39 5.92
C ASN A 33 20.89 1.87 5.75
N SER A 34 21.08 3.08 5.22
CA SER A 34 22.40 3.68 5.04
C SER A 34 22.95 4.31 6.33
N LEU A 35 22.07 4.69 7.27
CA LEU A 35 22.45 5.33 8.53
C LEU A 35 22.31 4.41 9.75
N SER A 36 21.35 3.47 9.73
CA SER A 36 20.95 2.62 10.85
C SER A 36 20.11 1.43 10.35
N THR A 37 19.38 0.75 11.23
CA THR A 37 18.43 -0.31 10.87
C THR A 37 17.09 0.29 10.43
N CYS A 38 16.49 -0.26 9.38
CA CYS A 38 15.14 0.10 8.94
C CYS A 38 14.09 -0.19 10.03
N PRO A 39 13.20 0.77 10.33
CA PRO A 39 12.07 0.52 11.23
C PRO A 39 11.08 -0.46 10.60
N SER A 40 10.60 -1.41 11.39
CA SER A 40 9.69 -2.48 10.95
C SER A 40 8.35 -1.94 10.42
N SER A 41 7.87 -0.81 10.94
CA SER A 41 6.62 -0.18 10.48
C SER A 41 6.69 0.28 9.02
N ILE A 42 7.84 0.82 8.59
CA ILE A 42 8.05 1.26 7.20
C ILE A 42 8.14 0.04 6.28
N ALA A 43 8.91 -0.99 6.70
CA ALA A 43 9.02 -2.23 5.94
C ALA A 43 7.65 -2.94 5.78
N PHE A 44 6.80 -2.88 6.81
CA PHE A 44 5.45 -3.44 6.76
C PHE A 44 4.54 -2.73 5.75
N LEU A 45 4.56 -1.39 5.67
CA LEU A 45 3.80 -0.68 4.63
C LEU A 45 4.36 -0.96 3.22
N VAL A 46 5.68 -1.05 3.04
CA VAL A 46 6.27 -1.46 1.76
C VAL A 46 5.79 -2.86 1.36
N PHE A 47 5.80 -3.80 2.30
CA PHE A 47 5.23 -5.14 2.10
C PHE A 47 3.75 -5.06 1.70
N THR A 48 2.96 -4.23 2.38
CA THR A 48 1.53 -4.05 2.10
C THR A 48 1.30 -3.52 0.69
N SER A 49 2.07 -2.52 0.24
CA SER A 49 1.99 -2.04 -1.15
C SER A 49 2.36 -3.10 -2.18
N VAL A 50 3.40 -3.90 -1.91
CA VAL A 50 3.80 -5.01 -2.79
C VAL A 50 2.73 -6.11 -2.82
N TRP A 51 2.13 -6.43 -1.67
CA TRP A 51 1.00 -7.35 -1.56
C TRP A 51 -0.18 -6.89 -2.42
N THR A 52 -0.54 -5.61 -2.37
CA THR A 52 -1.62 -5.04 -3.18
C THR A 52 -1.33 -5.17 -4.68
N LEU A 53 -0.09 -4.87 -5.10
CA LEU A 53 0.34 -4.92 -6.50
C LEU A 53 0.43 -6.34 -7.05
N LEU A 54 0.99 -7.29 -6.30
CA LEU A 54 1.31 -8.63 -6.80
C LEU A 54 0.25 -9.67 -6.47
N VAL A 55 -0.59 -9.45 -5.45
CA VAL A 55 -1.59 -10.44 -5.02
C VAL A 55 -3.00 -9.91 -5.31
N VAL A 56 -3.36 -8.76 -4.75
CA VAL A 56 -4.75 -8.27 -4.76
C VAL A 56 -5.21 -7.84 -6.15
N LEU A 57 -4.39 -7.04 -6.85
CA LEU A 57 -4.70 -6.56 -8.20
C LEU A 57 -4.83 -7.69 -9.23
N PRO A 58 -3.87 -8.62 -9.38
CA PRO A 58 -4.04 -9.73 -10.32
C PRO A 58 -5.19 -10.65 -9.89
N PHE A 59 -5.42 -10.86 -8.59
CA PHE A 59 -6.54 -11.67 -8.13
C PHE A 59 -7.90 -11.04 -8.49
N THR A 60 -8.04 -9.72 -8.39
CA THR A 60 -9.33 -9.05 -8.66
C THR A 60 -9.57 -8.76 -10.14
N VAL A 61 -8.53 -8.53 -10.94
CA VAL A 61 -8.63 -8.20 -12.36
C VAL A 61 -8.48 -9.42 -13.28
N ALA A 62 -7.54 -10.31 -12.98
CA ALA A 62 -7.20 -11.44 -13.85
C ALA A 62 -7.98 -12.72 -13.50
N ALA A 63 -8.22 -13.00 -12.20
CA ALA A 63 -8.95 -14.21 -11.82
C ALA A 63 -10.36 -14.34 -12.46
N PRO A 64 -11.21 -13.30 -12.53
CA PRO A 64 -12.52 -13.44 -13.17
C PRO A 64 -12.43 -13.68 -14.70
N ARG A 65 -11.33 -13.26 -15.34
CA ARG A 65 -11.12 -13.46 -16.79
C ARG A 65 -10.53 -14.82 -17.13
N TYR A 66 -9.55 -15.29 -16.34
CA TYR A 66 -8.78 -16.49 -16.68
C TYR A 66 -9.10 -17.71 -15.80
N PHE A 67 -9.56 -17.49 -14.57
CA PHE A 67 -9.78 -18.56 -13.57
C PHE A 67 -11.11 -18.40 -12.82
N PRO A 68 -12.27 -18.52 -13.50
CA PRO A 68 -13.58 -18.27 -12.91
C PRO A 68 -13.92 -19.20 -11.74
N LYS A 69 -13.29 -20.38 -11.64
CA LYS A 69 -13.46 -21.29 -10.51
C LYS A 69 -12.78 -20.82 -9.21
N LEU A 70 -11.73 -20.01 -9.32
CA LEU A 70 -11.01 -19.42 -8.17
C LEU A 70 -11.55 -18.04 -7.81
N ALA A 71 -12.25 -17.38 -8.75
CA ALA A 71 -12.89 -16.08 -8.57
C ALA A 71 -14.21 -16.19 -7.77
N HIS A 72 -14.17 -16.77 -6.58
CA HIS A 72 -15.34 -16.79 -5.70
C HIS A 72 -15.55 -15.39 -5.11
N PRO A 73 -16.78 -14.83 -5.13
CA PRO A 73 -17.05 -13.48 -4.62
C PRO A 73 -16.58 -13.28 -3.17
N TYR A 74 -16.76 -14.27 -2.30
CA TYR A 74 -16.25 -14.24 -0.92
C TYR A 74 -14.72 -14.13 -0.85
N ALA A 75 -13.99 -14.81 -1.74
CA ALA A 75 -12.53 -14.74 -1.73
C ALA A 75 -12.04 -13.34 -2.14
N MET A 76 -12.72 -12.67 -3.08
CA MET A 76 -12.44 -11.29 -3.45
C MET A 76 -12.68 -10.33 -2.29
N VAL A 77 -13.82 -10.46 -1.59
CA VAL A 77 -14.11 -9.63 -0.41
C VAL A 77 -13.08 -9.85 0.70
N VAL A 78 -12.66 -11.09 0.93
CA VAL A 78 -11.60 -11.41 1.91
C VAL A 78 -10.27 -10.79 1.51
N ALA A 79 -9.88 -10.86 0.24
CA ALA A 79 -8.64 -10.24 -0.24
C ALA A 79 -8.64 -8.72 -0.06
N GLU A 80 -9.74 -8.04 -0.43
CA GLU A 80 -9.87 -6.58 -0.24
C GLU A 80 -9.86 -6.20 1.24
N SER A 81 -10.69 -6.85 2.06
CA SER A 81 -10.78 -6.55 3.49
C SER A 81 -9.47 -6.79 4.23
N THR A 82 -8.71 -7.83 3.88
CA THR A 82 -7.36 -8.06 4.40
C THR A 82 -6.45 -6.89 4.05
N THR A 83 -6.53 -6.40 2.81
CA THR A 83 -5.71 -5.29 2.32
C THR A 83 -6.05 -4.00 3.05
N THR A 84 -7.34 -3.69 3.23
CA THR A 84 -7.79 -2.56 4.04
C THR A 84 -7.24 -2.62 5.46
N ILE A 85 -7.27 -3.79 6.11
CA ILE A 85 -6.74 -3.97 7.47
C ILE A 85 -5.22 -3.75 7.49
N LEU A 86 -4.48 -4.28 6.52
CA LEU A 86 -3.03 -4.11 6.42
C LEU A 86 -2.66 -2.63 6.27
N TYR A 87 -3.29 -1.90 5.36
CA TYR A 87 -3.05 -0.45 5.23
C TYR A 87 -3.45 0.30 6.49
N PHE A 88 -4.60 -0.02 7.08
CA PHE A 88 -5.10 0.64 8.28
C PHE A 88 -4.14 0.49 9.47
N CYS A 89 -3.68 -0.73 9.73
CA CYS A 89 -2.68 -0.97 10.77
C CYS A 89 -1.32 -0.33 10.41
N GLY A 90 -0.92 -0.40 9.13
CA GLY A 90 0.37 0.09 8.65
C GLY A 90 0.53 1.60 8.77
N PHE A 91 -0.46 2.39 8.34
CA PHE A 91 -0.37 3.84 8.42
C PHE A 91 -0.37 4.32 9.88
N ILE A 92 -1.14 3.67 10.77
CA ILE A 92 -1.15 4.00 12.20
C ILE A 92 0.21 3.68 12.84
N ALA A 93 0.81 2.55 12.48
CA ALA A 93 2.13 2.16 12.98
C ALA A 93 3.21 3.18 12.57
N VAL A 94 3.21 3.62 11.31
CA VAL A 94 4.16 4.65 10.85
C VAL A 94 3.85 6.02 11.43
N ALA A 95 2.58 6.39 11.61
CA ALA A 95 2.21 7.62 12.30
C ALA A 95 2.73 7.63 13.75
N ASN A 96 2.59 6.51 14.48
CA ASN A 96 3.13 6.40 15.83
C ASN A 96 4.66 6.49 15.83
N PHE A 97 5.33 5.83 14.88
CA PHE A 97 6.78 5.95 14.71
C PHE A 97 7.20 7.40 14.55
N ILE A 98 6.59 8.14 13.61
CA ILE A 98 6.88 9.57 13.37
C ILE A 98 6.66 10.40 14.65
N ARG A 99 5.60 10.12 15.42
CA ARG A 99 5.32 10.82 16.69
C ARG A 99 6.37 10.57 17.78
N THR A 100 7.04 9.42 17.76
CA THR A 100 8.08 9.08 18.75
C THR A 100 9.47 9.63 18.42
N LEU A 101 9.67 10.24 17.25
CA LEU A 101 10.93 10.88 16.90
C LEU A 101 11.04 12.26 17.56
N ASP A 102 12.08 12.50 18.36
CA ASP A 102 12.37 13.80 18.97
C ASP A 102 12.59 14.91 17.94
N VAL A 103 13.19 14.58 16.79
CA VAL A 103 13.40 15.51 15.68
C VAL A 103 13.11 14.83 14.36
N CYS A 104 12.03 15.26 13.70
CA CYS A 104 11.69 14.85 12.35
C CYS A 104 12.09 15.98 11.38
N ARG A 105 13.35 15.98 10.91
CA ARG A 105 13.88 16.97 9.96
C ARG A 105 14.50 16.28 8.74
N GLY A 106 14.34 16.91 7.58
CA GLY A 106 14.92 16.45 6.31
C GLY A 106 13.94 15.72 5.41
N LEU A 107 14.44 15.32 4.23
CA LEU A 107 13.61 14.77 3.15
C LEU A 107 12.97 13.44 3.54
N ALA A 108 13.71 12.54 4.20
CA ALA A 108 13.20 11.22 4.59
C ALA A 108 12.01 11.28 5.56
N CYS A 109 12.00 12.24 6.50
CA CYS A 109 10.87 12.47 7.40
C CYS A 109 9.63 12.93 6.62
N HIS A 110 9.76 13.94 5.76
CA HIS A 110 8.65 14.45 4.96
C HIS A 110 8.11 13.39 3.99
N SER A 111 9.00 12.60 3.40
CA SER A 111 8.64 11.42 2.59
C SER A 111 7.90 10.38 3.42
N ALA A 112 8.30 10.10 4.66
CA ALA A 112 7.58 9.17 5.53
C ALA A 112 6.17 9.67 5.86
N ILE A 113 6.01 10.98 6.12
CA ILE A 113 4.69 11.61 6.33
C ILE A 113 3.83 11.47 5.07
N ALA A 114 4.37 11.83 3.90
CA ALA A 114 3.67 11.69 2.63
C ALA A 114 3.25 10.24 2.36
N GLY A 115 4.15 9.28 2.56
CA GLY A 115 3.87 7.86 2.44
C GLY A 115 2.75 7.41 3.39
N THR A 116 2.75 7.89 4.64
CA THR A 116 1.69 7.61 5.62
C THR A 116 0.34 8.14 5.15
N VAL A 117 0.30 9.35 4.58
CA VAL A 117 -0.93 9.96 4.07
C VAL A 117 -1.48 9.19 2.86
N PHE A 118 -0.62 8.85 1.88
CA PHE A 118 -1.07 8.07 0.73
C PHE A 118 -1.56 6.68 1.13
N SER A 119 -0.87 6.00 2.05
CA SER A 119 -1.33 4.73 2.62
C SER A 119 -2.66 4.87 3.37
N ALA A 120 -2.93 6.03 3.93
CA ALA A 120 -4.21 6.36 4.58
C ALA A 120 -5.30 6.82 3.60
N PHE A 121 -5.12 6.70 2.28
CA PHE A 121 -6.21 6.80 1.31
C PHE A 121 -6.37 5.52 0.50
N GLU A 122 -5.53 4.53 0.78
CA GLU A 122 -5.42 3.32 0.01
C GLU A 122 -6.18 2.19 0.70
N TRP A 123 -7.45 2.01 0.29
CA TRP A 123 -8.33 0.91 0.68
C TRP A 123 -9.48 0.72 -0.30
#